data_AF-A0A7G5ZMM9-F1
#
_entry.id   AF-A0A7G5ZMM9-F1
#
_cell.length_a   1.000
_cell.length_b   1.000
_cell.length_c   1.000
_cell.angle_alpha   90.00
_cell.angle_beta   90.00
_cell.angle_gamma   90.00
#
_symmetry.space_group_name_H-M   'P 1'
#
loop_
_entity.id
_entity.type
_entity.pdbx_description
1 polymer ?
#
loop_
_entity_poly.entity_id
_entity_poly.type
_entity_poly.pdbx_seq_one_letter_code
_entity_poly.pdbx_strand_id
1 'polypeptide(L)'
;MHYLTIDIPVRLWHRVDGCVDNSMAVDVVEGLMDSVIAASCIRDAGWRGSASYEGDRDAYGWPPREHLLPITLRLAHWEWVLSQLDRWTPYATDGAHDDVEVRALISTALADRTRPQR
;
A
#
# COMPACT_ATOMS: atom_id res chain seq x y z
N MET A 1 -4.95 -7.94 -18.14
CA MET A 1 -4.18 -7.53 -16.96
C MET A 1 -4.66 -6.14 -16.55
N HIS A 2 -5.27 -6.00 -15.37
CA HIS A 2 -5.94 -4.77 -14.95
C HIS A 2 -5.14 -4.05 -13.86
N TYR A 3 -5.01 -2.74 -13.99
CA TYR A 3 -4.32 -1.86 -13.07
C TYR A 3 -5.28 -0.85 -12.48
N LEU A 4 -5.16 -0.56 -11.20
CA LEU A 4 -5.94 0.45 -10.48
C LEU A 4 -4.98 1.46 -9.85
N THR A 5 -5.27 2.72 -10.08
CA THR A 5 -4.62 3.84 -9.41
C THR A 5 -5.49 4.31 -8.25
N ILE A 6 -4.90 4.44 -7.06
CA ILE A 6 -5.55 4.99 -5.88
C ILE A 6 -4.70 6.16 -5.40
N ASP A 7 -5.33 7.31 -5.18
CA ASP A 7 -4.72 8.44 -4.50
C ASP A 7 -4.78 8.18 -3.00
N ILE A 8 -3.62 7.92 -2.39
CA ILE A 8 -3.52 7.52 -0.97
C ILE A 8 -2.72 8.58 -0.20
N PRO A 9 -3.24 9.15 0.90
CA PRO A 9 -2.46 10.01 1.79
C PRO A 9 -1.18 9.32 2.27
N VAL A 10 -0.06 10.03 2.30
CA VAL A 10 1.24 9.49 2.78
C VAL A 10 1.10 8.78 4.14
N ARG A 11 0.33 9.32 5.08
CA ARG A 11 0.09 8.66 6.39
C ARG A 11 -0.51 7.26 6.26
N LEU A 12 -1.45 7.06 5.33
CA LEU A 12 -2.09 5.77 5.08
C LEU A 12 -1.15 4.85 4.29
N TRP A 13 -0.40 5.42 3.34
CA TRP A 13 0.61 4.68 2.60
C TRP A 13 1.71 4.12 3.51
N HIS A 14 2.12 4.85 4.56
CA HIS A 14 3.08 4.33 5.54
C HIS A 14 2.62 3.03 6.21
N ARG A 15 1.31 2.85 6.43
CA ARG A 15 0.76 1.59 6.97
C ARG A 15 0.91 0.45 5.96
N VAL A 16 0.63 0.72 4.68
CA VAL A 16 0.86 -0.23 3.60
C VAL A 16 2.35 -0.56 3.47
N ASP A 17 3.22 0.45 3.35
CA ASP A 17 4.67 0.23 3.17
C ASP A 17 5.27 -0.57 4.32
N GLY A 18 4.96 -0.23 5.58
CA GLY A 18 5.44 -0.96 6.74
C GLY A 18 4.93 -2.39 6.80
N CYS A 19 3.66 -2.62 6.48
CA CYS A 19 3.06 -3.96 6.43
C CYS A 19 3.71 -4.83 5.33
N VAL A 20 3.93 -4.25 4.15
CA VAL A 20 4.53 -4.92 3.00
C VAL A 20 6.02 -5.18 3.23
N ASP A 21 6.75 -4.25 3.86
CA ASP A 21 8.14 -4.42 4.25
C ASP A 21 8.30 -5.58 5.26
N ASN A 22 7.47 -5.61 6.30
CA ASN A 22 7.46 -6.70 7.28
C ASN A 22 7.17 -8.05 6.62
N SER A 23 6.19 -8.09 5.70
CA SER A 23 5.86 -9.31 4.95
C SER A 23 7.06 -9.77 4.13
N MET A 24 7.70 -8.87 3.38
CA MET A 24 8.87 -9.19 2.57
C MET A 24 10.04 -9.72 3.41
N ALA A 25 10.29 -9.12 4.58
CA ALA A 25 11.36 -9.50 5.49
C ALA A 25 11.17 -10.90 6.09
N VAL A 26 9.92 -11.31 6.36
CA VAL A 26 9.60 -12.67 6.83
C VAL A 26 9.61 -13.66 5.66
N ASP A 27 8.94 -13.32 4.57
CA ASP A 27 8.68 -14.22 3.45
C ASP A 27 9.97 -14.59 2.70
N VAL A 28 10.99 -13.73 2.70
CA VAL A 28 12.31 -14.06 2.12
C VAL A 28 13.02 -15.17 2.90
N VAL A 29 12.87 -15.21 4.24
CA VAL A 29 13.44 -16.26 5.09
C VAL A 29 12.72 -17.58 4.86
N GLU A 30 11.42 -17.53 4.60
CA GLU A 30 10.57 -18.69 4.33
C GLU A 30 10.62 -19.16 2.85
N GLY A 31 11.35 -18.44 1.99
CA GLY A 31 11.49 -18.80 0.58
C GLY A 31 10.24 -18.54 -0.27
N LEU A 32 9.31 -17.70 0.20
CA LEU A 32 8.06 -17.35 -0.48
C LEU A 32 8.31 -16.26 -1.54
N MET A 33 9.07 -16.60 -2.58
CA MET A 33 9.60 -15.61 -3.55
C MET A 33 8.51 -14.83 -4.31
N ASP A 34 7.37 -15.43 -4.61
CA ASP A 34 6.26 -14.72 -5.26
C ASP A 34 5.75 -13.56 -4.38
N SER A 35 5.71 -13.77 -3.07
CA SER A 35 5.32 -12.76 -2.08
C SER A 35 6.37 -11.64 -2.00
N VAL A 36 7.65 -12.00 -1.99
CA VAL A 36 8.77 -11.05 -2.00
C VAL A 36 8.74 -10.17 -3.27
N ILE A 37 8.47 -10.76 -4.43
CA ILE A 37 8.36 -10.04 -5.69
C ILE A 37 7.16 -9.09 -5.68
N ALA A 38 6.00 -9.55 -5.20
CA ALA A 38 4.82 -8.70 -5.06
C ALA A 38 5.11 -7.51 -4.14
N ALA A 39 5.71 -7.76 -2.97
CA ALA A 39 6.10 -6.74 -2.01
C ALA A 39 7.05 -5.70 -2.63
N SER A 40 8.09 -6.15 -3.32
CA SER A 40 9.04 -5.27 -4.00
C SER A 40 8.36 -4.38 -5.04
N CYS A 41 7.46 -4.93 -5.86
CA CYS A 41 6.70 -4.16 -6.85
C CYS A 41 5.82 -3.09 -6.19
N ILE A 42 5.17 -3.43 -5.07
CA ILE A 42 4.26 -2.53 -4.36
C ILE A 42 5.01 -1.35 -3.75
N ARG A 43 6.13 -1.63 -3.08
CA ARG A 43 6.96 -0.60 -2.47
C ARG A 43 7.61 0.30 -3.51
N ASP A 44 8.09 -0.25 -4.61
CA ASP A 44 8.62 0.54 -5.73
C ASP A 44 7.57 1.52 -6.29
N ALA A 45 6.31 1.09 -6.40
CA ALA A 45 5.23 2.01 -6.81
C ALA A 45 5.01 3.16 -5.81
N GLY A 46 5.10 2.86 -4.50
CA GLY A 46 5.09 3.87 -3.43
C GLY A 46 6.20 4.90 -3.57
N TRP A 47 7.42 4.42 -3.75
CA TRP A 47 8.60 5.28 -3.93
C TRP A 47 8.52 6.12 -5.20
N ARG A 48 8.03 5.55 -6.31
CA ARG A 48 7.79 6.32 -7.54
C ARG A 48 6.73 7.40 -7.35
N GLY A 49 5.64 7.09 -6.65
CA GLY A 49 4.61 8.08 -6.30
C GLY A 49 5.21 9.21 -5.47
N SER A 50 5.96 8.86 -4.43
CA SER A 50 6.67 9.83 -3.57
C SER A 50 7.69 10.67 -4.35
N ALA A 51 8.46 10.08 -5.28
CA ALA A 51 9.51 10.78 -6.03
C ALA A 51 8.98 11.91 -6.92
N SER A 52 7.70 11.88 -7.29
CA SER A 52 7.07 12.94 -8.09
C SER A 52 6.81 14.24 -7.31
N TYR A 53 6.92 14.21 -5.98
CA TYR A 53 6.70 15.39 -5.13
C TYR A 53 7.94 16.28 -5.07
N GLU A 54 7.79 17.56 -5.44
CA GLU A 54 8.89 18.54 -5.53
C GLU A 54 9.01 19.46 -4.29
N GLY A 55 8.09 19.36 -3.33
CA GLY A 55 8.09 20.22 -2.15
C GLY A 55 8.95 19.72 -1.00
N ASP A 56 8.84 20.39 0.15
CA ASP A 56 9.57 20.05 1.37
C ASP A 56 9.17 18.66 1.89
N ARG A 57 10.18 17.85 2.17
CA ARG A 57 10.05 16.49 2.69
C ARG A 57 10.39 16.44 4.17
N ASP A 58 9.91 15.41 4.85
CA ASP A 58 10.30 15.13 6.23
C ASP A 58 11.75 14.59 6.33
N ALA A 59 12.20 14.34 7.56
CA ALA A 59 13.54 13.83 7.84
C ALA A 59 13.83 12.44 7.23
N TYR A 60 12.80 11.71 6.80
CA TYR A 60 12.88 10.40 6.19
C TYR A 60 12.70 10.44 4.67
N GLY A 61 12.54 11.63 4.10
CA GLY A 61 12.39 11.83 2.66
C GLY A 61 10.96 11.65 2.15
N TRP A 62 9.95 11.59 3.01
CA TRP A 62 8.55 11.49 2.60
C TRP A 62 7.91 12.86 2.39
N PRO A 63 6.94 12.99 1.47
CA PRO A 63 6.09 14.18 1.39
C PRO A 63 5.27 14.38 2.67
N PRO A 64 4.60 15.54 2.84
CA PRO A 64 3.71 15.79 3.97
C PRO A 64 2.66 14.69 4.13
N ARG A 65 2.28 14.40 5.38
CA ARG A 65 1.39 13.26 5.74
C ARG A 65 0.07 13.19 4.98
N GLU A 66 -0.51 14.35 4.64
CA GLU A 66 -1.79 14.43 3.91
C GLU A 66 -1.61 14.60 2.39
N HIS A 67 -0.38 14.66 1.89
CA HIS A 67 -0.14 14.64 0.45
C HIS A 67 -0.61 13.30 -0.13
N LEU A 68 -1.31 13.35 -1.25
CA LEU A 68 -1.83 12.16 -1.92
C LEU A 68 -0.79 11.60 -2.88
N LEU A 69 -0.44 10.34 -2.68
CA LEU A 69 0.41 9.59 -3.60
C LEU A 69 -0.48 8.85 -4.62
N PRO A 70 -0.32 9.09 -5.93
CA PRO A 70 -1.03 8.34 -6.96
C PRO A 70 -0.36 6.97 -7.14
N ILE A 71 -0.84 5.96 -6.43
CA ILE A 71 -0.24 4.61 -6.46
C ILE A 71 -0.95 3.74 -7.49
N THR A 72 -0.22 3.28 -8.50
CA THR A 72 -0.75 2.38 -9.54
C THR A 72 -0.23 0.97 -9.37
N LEU A 73 -1.13 0.02 -9.09
CA LEU A 73 -0.80 -1.40 -8.94
C LEU A 73 -1.72 -2.28 -9.79
N ARG A 74 -1.29 -3.53 -9.99
CA ARG A 74 -2.16 -4.60 -10.50
C ARG A 74 -3.28 -4.86 -9.49
N LEU A 75 -4.47 -5.25 -9.93
CA LEU A 75 -5.57 -5.61 -9.01
C LEU A 75 -5.15 -6.67 -7.99
N ALA A 76 -4.48 -7.74 -8.44
CA ALA A 76 -3.97 -8.80 -7.56
C ALA A 76 -2.97 -8.29 -6.50
N HIS A 77 -2.23 -7.20 -6.78
CA HIS A 77 -1.34 -6.61 -5.79
C HIS A 77 -2.13 -5.80 -4.75
N TRP A 78 -3.21 -5.11 -5.14
CA TRP A 78 -4.11 -4.47 -4.17
C TRP A 78 -4.81 -5.47 -3.27
N GLU A 79 -5.28 -6.60 -3.83
CA GLU A 79 -5.86 -7.70 -3.08
C GLU A 79 -4.83 -8.31 -2.11
N TRP A 80 -3.58 -8.50 -2.57
CA TRP A 80 -2.50 -8.98 -1.71
C TRP A 80 -2.13 -7.97 -0.60
N VAL A 81 -2.19 -6.66 -0.86
CA VAL A 81 -2.01 -5.64 0.20
C VAL A 81 -3.06 -5.81 1.29
N LEU A 82 -4.34 -5.99 0.94
CA LEU A 82 -5.40 -6.23 1.93
C LEU A 82 -5.12 -7.49 2.76
N SER A 83 -4.69 -8.58 2.12
CA SER A 83 -4.35 -9.81 2.84
C SER A 83 -3.15 -9.65 3.76
N GLN A 84 -2.15 -8.85 3.39
CA GLN A 84 -1.03 -8.56 4.29
C GLN A 84 -1.47 -7.67 5.45
N LEU A 85 -2.28 -6.65 5.19
CA LEU A 85 -2.85 -5.85 6.28
C LEU A 85 -3.58 -6.78 7.25
N ASP A 86 -4.42 -7.70 6.78
CA ASP A 86 -5.12 -8.69 7.64
C ASP A 86 -4.15 -9.58 8.43
N ARG A 87 -3.08 -10.07 7.79
CA ARG A 87 -2.02 -10.88 8.43
C ARG A 87 -1.39 -10.15 9.61
N TRP A 88 -1.19 -8.84 9.51
CA TRP A 88 -0.48 -8.05 10.51
C TRP A 88 -1.38 -7.37 11.55
N THR A 89 -2.70 -7.31 11.35
CA THR A 89 -3.66 -6.74 12.32
C THR A 89 -3.48 -7.23 13.76
N PRO A 90 -3.29 -8.54 14.04
CA PRO A 90 -3.12 -9.02 15.41
C PRO A 90 -1.87 -8.49 16.13
N TYR A 91 -0.90 -7.99 15.38
CA TYR A 91 0.39 -7.50 15.90
C TYR A 91 0.49 -5.97 15.92
N ALA A 92 -0.53 -5.26 15.43
CA ALA A 92 -0.53 -3.80 15.40
C ALA A 92 -0.65 -3.23 16.83
N THR A 93 0.33 -2.44 17.24
CA THR A 93 0.36 -1.77 18.55
C THR A 93 -0.15 -0.33 18.50
N ASP A 94 -0.28 0.24 17.30
CA ASP A 94 -0.73 1.60 17.03
C ASP A 94 -1.47 1.69 15.69
N GLY A 95 -1.93 2.90 15.33
CA GLY A 95 -2.42 3.21 13.98
C GLY A 95 -3.69 2.46 13.56
N ALA A 96 -4.50 1.97 14.51
CA ALA A 96 -5.74 1.24 14.23
C ALA A 96 -6.72 2.07 13.37
N HIS A 97 -6.77 3.39 13.57
CA HIS A 97 -7.60 4.27 12.75
C HIS A 97 -7.11 4.32 11.29
N ASP A 98 -5.81 4.54 11.08
CA ASP A 98 -5.21 4.55 9.74
C ASP A 98 -5.34 3.18 9.05
N ASP A 99 -5.26 2.06 9.80
CA ASP A 99 -5.47 0.70 9.28
C ASP A 99 -6.91 0.50 8.75
N VAL A 100 -7.92 0.90 9.54
CA VAL A 100 -9.32 0.83 9.11
C VAL A 100 -9.56 1.71 7.88
N GLU A 101 -9.01 2.92 7.89
CA GLU A 101 -9.19 3.89 6.81
C GLU A 101 -8.54 3.42 5.50
N VAL A 102 -7.30 2.92 5.55
CA VAL A 102 -6.61 2.44 4.34
C VAL A 102 -7.28 1.20 3.75
N ARG A 103 -7.79 0.29 4.58
CA ARG A 103 -8.59 -0.86 4.13
C ARG A 103 -9.86 -0.43 3.43
N ALA A 104 -10.59 0.52 4.02
CA ALA A 104 -11.82 1.03 3.45
C ALA A 104 -11.57 1.69 2.10
N LEU A 105 -10.48 2.47 1.99
CA LEU A 105 -10.06 3.12 0.76
C LEU A 105 -9.77 2.09 -0.36
N ILE A 106 -8.91 1.10 -0.08
CA ILE A 106 -8.55 0.08 -1.07
C ILE A 106 -9.76 -0.77 -1.46
N SER A 107 -10.57 -1.20 -0.48
CA SER A 107 -11.75 -2.05 -0.71
C SER A 107 -12.81 -1.33 -1.55
N THR A 108 -13.05 -0.05 -1.27
CA THR A 108 -13.99 0.78 -2.04
C THR A 108 -13.51 0.95 -3.48
N ALA A 109 -12.23 1.25 -3.68
CA ALA A 109 -11.66 1.43 -5.02
C ALA A 109 -11.72 0.13 -5.86
N LEU A 110 -11.49 -1.04 -5.23
CA LEU A 110 -11.65 -2.35 -5.88
C LEU A 110 -13.12 -2.63 -6.24
N ALA A 111 -14.06 -2.29 -5.36
CA ALA A 111 -15.48 -2.50 -5.57
C ALA A 111 -16.05 -1.59 -6.68
N ASP A 112 -15.67 -0.31 -6.71
CA ASP A 112 -16.16 0.62 -7.74
C ASP A 112 -15.68 0.25 -9.14
N ARG A 113 -14.52 -0.41 -9.25
CA ARG A 113 -14.02 -0.91 -10.53
C ARG A 113 -14.75 -2.16 -11.04
N THR A 114 -15.35 -2.93 -10.15
CA THR A 114 -16.11 -4.14 -10.52
C THR A 114 -17.57 -3.83 -10.85
N ARG A 115 -18.05 -2.60 -10.64
CA ARG A 115 -19.36 -2.16 -11.14
C ARG A 115 -19.32 -1.94 -12.66
N PRO A 116 -20.26 -2.55 -13.43
CA PRO A 116 -20.42 -2.20 -14.83
C PRO A 116 -20.84 -0.72 -14.96
N GLN A 117 -20.18 0.04 -15.83
CA GLN A 117 -20.62 1.38 -16.20
C GLN A 117 -22.04 1.25 -16.79
N ARG A 118 -23.02 1.86 -16.13
CA ARG A 118 -24.42 1.88 -16.57
C ARG A 118 -24.63 2.91 -17.67
#